data_AF-A0A2V6R2M7-F1
#
_entry.id   AF-A0A2V6R2M7-F1
#
_cell.length_a   1.000
_cell.length_b   1.000
_cell.length_c   1.000
_cell.angle_alpha   90.00
_cell.angle_beta   90.00
_cell.angle_gamma   90.00
#
_symmetry.space_group_name_H-M   'P 1'
#
loop_
_entity.id
_entity.type
_entity.pdbx_description
1 polymer ?
#
loop_
_entity_poly.entity_id
_entity_poly.type
_entity_poly.pdbx_seq_one_letter_code
_entity_poly.pdbx_strand_id
1 'polypeptide(L)'
;MDFNPMDPEFVVDPYPTYHRLRAEDPVHHSPLGFWVLTRYEDVVAALRDPRLAKEAIAGVVAARFGVEVPPGMGVSMLDRDPPDHTRLRGLVSKAFTPRVVEALRPHIRQIVDGLLERVEGAG
;
A
#
# COMPACT_ATOMS: atom_id res chain seq x y z
N MET A 1 -12.26 -6.62 -19.31
CA MET A 1 -12.51 -7.51 -18.16
C MET A 1 -13.14 -6.69 -17.04
N ASP A 2 -14.09 -7.24 -16.28
CA ASP A 2 -14.58 -6.55 -15.07
C ASP A 2 -13.60 -6.83 -13.92
N PHE A 3 -12.98 -5.78 -13.38
CA PHE A 3 -12.03 -5.86 -12.28
C PHE A 3 -12.52 -4.93 -11.17
N ASN A 4 -13.02 -5.53 -10.09
CA ASN A 4 -13.45 -4.82 -8.90
C ASN A 4 -12.63 -5.29 -7.69
N PRO A 5 -11.63 -4.51 -7.23
CA PRO A 5 -10.80 -4.89 -6.09
C PRO A 5 -11.55 -4.82 -4.74
N MET A 6 -12.79 -4.32 -4.73
CA MET A 6 -13.64 -4.20 -3.53
C MET A 6 -14.71 -5.30 -3.46
N ASP A 7 -14.78 -6.19 -4.46
CA ASP A 7 -15.67 -7.35 -4.43
C ASP A 7 -15.29 -8.29 -3.28
N PRO A 8 -16.22 -8.67 -2.38
CA PRO A 8 -15.94 -9.60 -1.29
C PRO A 8 -15.30 -10.92 -1.74
N GLU A 9 -15.70 -11.48 -2.88
CA GLU A 9 -15.11 -12.73 -3.39
C GLU A 9 -13.66 -12.51 -3.84
N PHE A 10 -13.37 -11.35 -4.44
CA PHE A 10 -12.00 -10.95 -4.76
C PHE A 10 -11.15 -10.74 -3.50
N VAL A 11 -11.70 -10.14 -2.44
CA VAL A 11 -10.98 -9.92 -1.18
C VAL A 11 -10.61 -11.25 -0.51
N VAL A 12 -11.48 -12.26 -0.62
CA VAL A 12 -11.23 -13.61 -0.09
C VAL A 12 -10.15 -14.33 -0.90
N ASP A 13 -10.27 -14.34 -2.22
CA ASP A 13 -9.27 -14.97 -3.11
C ASP A 13 -8.99 -14.12 -4.36
N PRO A 14 -7.97 -13.22 -4.30
CA PRO A 14 -7.67 -12.34 -5.41
C PRO A 14 -6.81 -13.01 -6.50
N TYR A 15 -6.21 -14.17 -6.21
CA TYR A 15 -5.17 -14.76 -7.05
C TYR A 15 -5.66 -15.24 -8.41
N PRO A 16 -6.85 -15.86 -8.56
CA PRO A 16 -7.41 -16.21 -9.87
C PRO A 16 -7.60 -14.97 -10.76
N THR A 17 -8.11 -13.89 -10.19
CA THR A 17 -8.32 -12.63 -10.91
C THR A 17 -6.99 -12.02 -11.35
N TYR A 18 -5.98 -11.97 -10.47
CA TYR A 18 -4.65 -11.49 -10.84
C TYR A 18 -3.98 -12.37 -11.89
N HIS A 19 -4.18 -13.69 -11.84
CA HIS A 19 -3.65 -14.60 -12.86
C HIS A 19 -4.24 -14.28 -14.24
N ARG A 20 -5.56 -14.12 -14.32
CA ARG A 20 -6.25 -13.75 -15.56
C ARG A 20 -5.78 -12.39 -16.09
N LEU A 21 -5.69 -11.36 -15.23
CA LEU A 21 -5.18 -10.05 -15.63
C LEU A 21 -3.75 -10.13 -16.19
N ARG A 22 -2.82 -10.82 -15.52
CA ARG A 22 -1.44 -10.94 -16.02
C ARG A 22 -1.33 -11.63 -17.39
N ALA A 23 -2.21 -12.60 -17.64
CA ALA A 23 -2.22 -13.39 -18.86
C ALA A 23 -2.89 -12.65 -20.03
N GLU A 24 -4.02 -12.00 -19.78
CA GLU A 24 -4.92 -11.51 -20.83
C GLU A 24 -4.96 -9.98 -20.95
N ASP A 25 -4.81 -9.26 -19.84
CA ASP A 25 -4.98 -7.79 -19.77
C ASP A 25 -4.03 -7.18 -18.71
N PRO A 26 -2.70 -7.25 -18.92
CA PRO A 26 -1.72 -6.96 -17.87
C PRO A 26 -1.62 -5.47 -17.50
N VAL A 27 -2.06 -4.61 -18.41
CA VAL A 27 -2.17 -3.14 -18.27
C VAL A 27 -3.65 -2.77 -18.44
N HIS A 28 -4.42 -3.06 -17.40
CA HIS A 28 -5.87 -2.96 -17.43
C HIS A 28 -6.33 -1.52 -17.18
N HIS A 29 -7.19 -0.99 -18.05
CA HIS A 29 -7.86 0.29 -17.81
C HIS A 29 -9.20 0.05 -17.08
N SER A 30 -9.25 0.41 -15.80
CA SER A 30 -10.43 0.15 -14.98
C SER A 30 -11.62 1.04 -15.36
N PRO A 31 -12.86 0.65 -15.03
CA PRO A 31 -14.05 1.50 -15.19
C PRO A 31 -13.96 2.81 -14.38
N LEU A 32 -13.18 2.82 -13.29
CA LEU A 32 -12.85 4.03 -12.51
C LEU A 32 -11.82 4.93 -13.22
N GLY A 33 -11.34 4.50 -14.39
CA GLY A 33 -10.42 5.17 -15.29
C GLY A 33 -8.99 5.24 -14.79
N PHE A 34 -8.60 4.31 -13.93
CA PHE A 34 -7.22 4.11 -13.51
C PHE A 34 -6.56 3.00 -14.32
N TRP A 35 -5.26 3.14 -14.57
CA TRP A 35 -4.44 2.05 -15.09
C TRP A 35 -4.04 1.13 -13.96
N VAL A 36 -4.21 -0.18 -14.16
CA VAL A 36 -3.89 -1.24 -13.22
C VAL A 36 -2.79 -2.11 -13.84
N LEU A 37 -1.62 -2.10 -13.22
CA LEU A 37 -0.47 -2.90 -13.64
C LEU A 37 -0.42 -4.18 -12.80
N THR A 38 -0.35 -5.34 -13.45
CA THR A 38 -0.41 -6.63 -12.75
C THR A 38 0.82 -7.51 -12.92
N ARG A 39 1.69 -7.22 -13.91
CA ARG A 39 2.98 -7.91 -14.05
C ARG A 39 4.02 -7.25 -13.15
N TYR A 40 4.89 -8.08 -12.59
CA TYR A 40 5.95 -7.64 -11.69
C TYR A 40 6.86 -6.58 -12.33
N GLU A 41 7.26 -6.81 -13.59
CA GLU A 41 8.14 -5.90 -14.34
C GLU A 41 7.53 -4.51 -14.50
N ASP A 42 6.26 -4.43 -14.89
CA ASP A 42 5.54 -3.16 -15.07
C ASP A 42 5.40 -2.41 -13.75
N VAL A 43 5.04 -3.12 -12.67
CA VAL A 43 4.89 -2.54 -11.34
C VAL A 43 6.23 -1.99 -10.83
N VAL A 44 7.31 -2.75 -10.94
CA VAL A 44 8.64 -2.30 -10.48
C VAL A 44 9.16 -1.14 -11.32
N ALA A 45 8.95 -1.17 -12.64
CA ALA A 45 9.31 -0.07 -13.52
C ALA A 45 8.56 1.21 -13.14
N ALA A 46 7.24 1.12 -12.99
CA ALA A 46 6.40 2.25 -12.60
C ALA A 46 6.77 2.81 -11.21
N LEU A 47 7.00 1.96 -10.21
CA LEU A 47 7.39 2.39 -8.85
C LEU A 47 8.75 3.09 -8.80
N ARG A 48 9.59 2.93 -9.82
CA ARG A 48 10.92 3.55 -9.92
C ARG A 48 10.96 4.74 -10.88
N ASP A 49 9.91 4.97 -11.64
CA ASP A 49 9.86 6.03 -12.65
C ASP A 49 9.55 7.38 -11.99
N PRO A 50 10.50 8.34 -11.97
CA PRO A 50 10.30 9.64 -11.33
C PRO A 50 9.23 10.50 -12.03
N ARG A 51 8.78 10.12 -13.22
CA ARG A 51 7.68 10.80 -13.92
C ARG A 51 6.31 10.49 -13.31
N LEU A 52 6.20 9.40 -12.53
CA LEU A 52 4.98 9.00 -11.86
C LEU A 52 4.97 9.53 -10.43
N ALA A 53 4.29 10.66 -10.24
CA ALA A 53 4.24 11.40 -8.97
C ALA A 53 3.02 11.04 -8.12
N LYS A 54 3.20 11.08 -6.79
CA LYS A 54 2.17 10.80 -5.78
C LYS A 54 1.46 12.05 -5.28
N GLU A 55 2.13 13.19 -5.21
CA GLU A 55 1.60 14.40 -4.55
C GLU A 55 0.27 14.89 -5.13
N ALA A 56 0.01 14.60 -6.40
CA ALA A 56 -1.23 14.97 -7.08
C ALA A 56 -2.39 13.99 -6.85
N ILE A 57 -2.15 12.78 -6.32
CA ILE A 57 -3.15 11.70 -6.39
C ILE A 57 -4.42 12.01 -5.60
N ALA A 58 -4.27 12.62 -4.43
CA ALA A 58 -5.40 13.03 -3.59
C ALA A 58 -6.32 14.01 -4.33
N GLY A 59 -5.75 15.04 -4.94
CA GLY A 59 -6.48 16.03 -5.72
C GLY A 59 -7.10 15.43 -6.99
N VAL A 60 -6.39 14.53 -7.67
CA VAL A 60 -6.89 13.84 -8.88
C VAL A 60 -8.09 12.95 -8.54
N VAL A 61 -8.00 12.17 -7.45
CA VAL A 61 -9.08 11.32 -6.95
C VAL A 61 -10.28 12.18 -6.54
N ALA A 62 -10.04 13.23 -5.75
CA ALA A 62 -11.07 14.18 -5.33
C ALA A 62 -11.81 14.81 -6.51
N ALA A 63 -11.08 15.37 -7.47
CA ALA A 63 -11.65 15.98 -8.67
C ALA A 63 -12.41 14.96 -9.53
N ARG A 64 -11.90 13.73 -9.64
CA ARG A 64 -12.52 12.68 -10.47
C ARG A 64 -13.83 12.18 -9.89
N PHE A 65 -13.90 11.97 -8.58
CA PHE A 65 -15.08 11.40 -7.93
C PHE A 65 -15.99 12.45 -7.30
N GLY A 66 -15.65 13.74 -7.41
CA GLY A 66 -16.42 14.83 -6.81
C GLY A 66 -16.44 14.76 -5.28
N VAL A 67 -15.36 14.27 -4.68
CA VAL A 67 -15.23 14.12 -3.22
C VAL A 67 -14.23 15.13 -2.67
N GLU A 68 -14.42 15.56 -1.42
CA GLU A 68 -13.42 16.40 -0.75
C GLU A 68 -12.18 15.58 -0.41
N VAL A 69 -11.02 16.21 -0.46
CA VAL A 69 -9.77 15.61 0.04
C VAL A 69 -9.88 15.49 1.57
N PRO A 70 -9.78 14.29 2.15
CA PRO A 70 -9.89 14.12 3.60
C PRO A 70 -8.84 14.94 4.36
N PRO A 71 -9.19 15.53 5.52
CA PRO A 71 -8.22 16.24 6.36
C PRO A 71 -7.04 15.34 6.72
N GLY A 72 -5.82 15.83 6.50
CA GLY A 72 -4.58 15.08 6.79
C GLY A 72 -4.04 14.25 5.62
N MET A 73 -4.81 14.07 4.54
CA MET A 73 -4.27 13.48 3.30
C MET A 73 -3.24 14.43 2.68
N GLY A 74 -2.08 13.91 2.28
CA GLY A 74 -0.95 14.74 1.85
C GLY A 74 -0.04 15.21 2.98
N VAL A 75 -0.34 14.93 4.25
CA VAL A 75 0.54 15.30 5.39
C VAL A 75 1.58 14.21 5.66
N SER A 76 1.27 12.96 5.33
CA SER A 76 2.17 11.82 5.51
C SER A 76 3.33 11.86 4.50
N MET A 77 4.50 11.36 4.90
CA MET A 77 5.61 11.13 3.95
C MET A 77 5.24 10.13 2.84
N LEU A 78 4.21 9.30 3.04
CA LEU A 78 3.73 8.35 2.04
C LEU A 78 3.05 9.03 0.83
N ASP A 79 2.58 10.27 1.03
CA ASP A 79 1.85 11.07 0.05
C ASP A 79 2.74 12.11 -0.65
N ARG A 80 4.05 12.11 -0.36
CA ARG A 80 5.02 13.10 -0.84
C ARG A 80 5.98 12.49 -1.84
N ASP A 81 6.47 13.33 -2.74
CA ASP A 81 7.53 13.02 -3.68
C ASP A 81 8.85 13.67 -3.23
N PRO A 82 10.00 13.30 -3.82
CA PRO A 82 11.23 14.07 -3.62
C PRO A 82 11.04 15.54 -4.05
N PRO A 83 11.65 16.51 -3.33
CA PRO A 83 12.66 16.33 -2.27
C PRO A 83 12.08 16.13 -0.86
N ASP A 84 10.80 16.43 -0.63
CA ASP A 84 10.20 16.39 0.71
C ASP A 84 10.13 14.96 1.28
N HIS A 85 9.74 13.99 0.46
CA HIS A 85 9.80 12.58 0.87
C HIS A 85 11.22 12.16 1.27
N THR A 86 12.25 12.56 0.52
CA THR A 86 13.65 12.23 0.82
C THR A 86 14.08 12.82 2.15
N ARG A 87 13.74 14.08 2.41
CA ARG A 87 14.02 14.77 3.68
C ARG A 87 13.32 14.08 4.86
N LEU A 88 12.02 13.80 4.75
CA LEU A 88 11.23 13.16 5.80
C LEU A 88 11.70 11.72 6.06
N ARG A 89 11.94 10.94 5.00
CA ARG A 89 12.48 9.57 5.09
C ARG A 89 13.82 9.55 5.81
N GLY A 90 14.70 10.51 5.54
CA GLY A 90 15.99 10.63 6.22
C GLY A 90 15.89 10.80 7.74
N LEU A 91 14.82 11.43 8.23
CA LEU A 91 14.55 11.54 9.68
C LEU A 91 14.00 10.22 10.23
N VAL A 92 12.98 9.65 9.56
CA VAL A 92 12.29 8.44 9.99
C VAL A 92 13.23 7.22 9.98
N SER A 93 14.07 7.05 8.95
CA SER A 93 14.96 5.89 8.82
C SER A 93 15.93 5.72 10.00
N LYS A 94 16.25 6.78 10.74
CA LYS A 94 17.09 6.71 11.95
C LYS A 94 16.43 5.90 13.07
N ALA A 95 15.10 5.85 13.10
CA ALA A 95 14.32 5.06 14.05
C ALA A 95 14.08 3.61 13.59
N PHE A 96 14.36 3.27 12.32
CA PHE A 96 14.11 1.95 11.73
C PHE A 96 15.41 1.19 11.41
N THR A 97 16.44 1.38 12.22
CA THR A 97 17.70 0.63 12.06
C THR A 97 17.54 -0.82 12.53
N PRO A 98 18.34 -1.78 12.01
CA PRO A 98 18.30 -3.17 12.47
C PRO A 98 18.41 -3.30 13.98
N ARG A 99 19.29 -2.50 14.62
CA ARG A 99 19.45 -2.48 16.09
C ARG A 99 18.16 -2.08 16.82
N VAL A 100 17.45 -1.05 16.34
CA VAL A 100 16.20 -0.61 16.98
C VAL A 100 15.12 -1.67 16.81
N VAL A 101 15.01 -2.28 15.63
CA VAL A 101 14.04 -3.35 15.36
C VAL A 101 14.32 -4.57 16.24
N GLU A 102 15.59 -4.98 16.37
CA GLU A 102 15.96 -6.11 17.25
C GLU A 102 15.69 -5.81 18.72
N ALA A 103 15.85 -4.56 19.17
CA ALA A 103 15.51 -4.17 20.53
C ALA A 103 14.01 -4.29 20.85
N LEU A 104 13.13 -4.28 19.84
CA LEU A 104 11.68 -4.50 20.02
C LEU A 104 11.33 -5.98 20.21
N ARG A 105 12.21 -6.90 19.80
CA ARG A 105 11.93 -8.35 19.81
C ARG A 105 11.46 -8.89 21.16
N PRO A 106 12.08 -8.57 22.32
CA PRO A 106 11.64 -9.09 23.60
C PRO A 106 10.22 -8.62 23.98
N HIS A 107 9.91 -7.35 23.73
CA HIS A 107 8.60 -6.78 24.04
C HIS A 107 7.49 -7.35 23.14
N ILE A 108 7.78 -7.50 21.84
CA ILE A 108 6.86 -8.15 20.90
C ILE A 108 6.59 -9.60 21.34
N ARG A 109 7.63 -10.35 21.72
CA ARG A 109 7.46 -11.72 22.25
C ARG A 109 6.55 -11.74 23.46
N GLN A 110 6.80 -10.88 24.45
CA GLN A 110 5.95 -10.79 25.63
C GLN A 110 4.47 -10.52 25.29
N ILE A 111 4.20 -9.63 24.34
CA ILE A 111 2.83 -9.33 23.89
C ILE A 111 2.19 -10.57 23.24
N VAL A 112 2.94 -11.24 22.36
CA VAL A 112 2.48 -12.45 21.65
C VAL A 112 2.22 -13.58 22.64
N ASP A 113 3.16 -13.88 23.53
CA ASP A 113 3.05 -14.94 24.53
C ASP A 113 1.82 -14.69 25.41
N GLY A 114 1.64 -13.47 25.91
CA GLY A 114 0.47 -13.12 26.72
C GLY A 114 -0.85 -13.13 25.93
N LEU A 115 -0.84 -12.93 24.61
CA LEU A 115 -2.03 -13.12 23.77
C LEU A 115 -2.38 -14.60 23.62
N LEU A 116 -1.38 -15.45 23.41
CA LEU A 116 -1.55 -16.90 23.26
C LEU A 116 -2.04 -17.55 24.56
N GLU A 117 -1.43 -17.23 25.69
CA GLU A 117 -1.84 -17.73 27.02
C GLU A 117 -3.32 -17.43 27.32
N ARG A 118 -3.83 -16.25 26.92
CA ARG A 118 -5.24 -15.88 27.11
C ARG A 118 -6.20 -16.71 26.25
N VAL A 119 -5.78 -17.10 25.06
CA VAL A 119 -6.59 -17.96 24.18
C VAL A 119 -6.60 -19.39 24.72
N GLU A 120 -5.45 -19.89 25.18
CA GLU A 120 -5.33 -21.23 25.77
C GLU A 120 -6.10 -21.37 27.09
N GLY A 121 -6.02 -20.36 27.98
CA GLY A 121 -6.74 -20.36 29.26
C GLY A 121 -8.26 -20.11 29.15
N ALA A 122 -8.76 -19.77 27.97
CA ALA A 122 -10.18 -19.64 27.68
C ALA A 122 -10.80 -20.93 27.09
N GLY A 123 -9.99 -21.99 26.94
CA GLY A 123 -10.38 -23.33 26.49
C GLY A 123 -10.71 -24.30 27.61
#